data_AF-A0A060Z450-F1
#
_entry.id   AF-A0A060Z450-F1
#
_cell.length_a   1.000
_cell.length_b   1.000
_cell.length_c   1.000
_cell.angle_alpha   90.00
_cell.angle_beta   90.00
_cell.angle_gamma   90.00
#
_symmetry.space_group_name_H-M   'P 1'
#
loop_
_entity.id
_entity.type
_entity.pdbx_description
1 polymer ?
#
loop_
_entity_poly.entity_id
_entity_poly.type
_entity_poly.pdbx_seq_one_letter_code
_entity_poly.pdbx_strand_id
1 'polypeptide(L)'
;SCRFSSSLLNNKTVFCSALFHRKYFISVVVMKYQAVLAHRRMPAFRVVYNKHTLTLEDLSTLDDQNWLNDQVMNMYGELIMESAQHKVHFFNSFFHRQLMTKGYEGVKRWTRKVDLFSKALLLVPIHLEIHWCLVMADTASKRIHLYDSQGIVFKEAAEVTLT
;
A
#
# COMPACT_ATOMS: atom_id res chain seq x y z
N SER A 1 14.38 -4.26 -0.17
CA SER A 1 13.47 -4.67 -1.26
C SER A 1 12.29 -5.44 -0.68
N CYS A 2 11.07 -4.91 -0.80
CA CYS A 2 9.87 -5.63 -0.39
C CYS A 2 9.66 -6.85 -1.31
N ARG A 3 10.21 -8.01 -0.92
CA ARG A 3 9.76 -9.29 -1.47
C ARG A 3 8.40 -9.59 -0.86
N PHE A 4 7.33 -9.30 -1.59
CA PHE A 4 6.04 -9.92 -1.29
C PHE A 4 6.22 -11.43 -1.41
N SER A 5 6.37 -12.09 -0.26
CA SER A 5 6.51 -13.54 -0.15
C SER A 5 5.28 -14.20 -0.78
N SER A 6 5.54 -15.23 -1.58
CA SER A 6 4.60 -16.02 -2.38
C SER A 6 3.58 -16.84 -1.58
N SER A 7 3.27 -16.45 -0.34
CA SER A 7 2.28 -17.09 0.53
C SER A 7 0.89 -16.46 0.44
N LEU A 8 0.74 -15.31 -0.23
CA LEU A 8 -0.54 -14.91 -0.80
C LEU A 8 -0.85 -15.83 -1.98
N LEU A 9 -2.13 -16.21 -2.13
CA LEU A 9 -2.77 -16.81 -3.31
C LEU A 9 -3.15 -18.29 -3.14
N ASN A 10 -4.34 -18.51 -2.56
CA ASN A 10 -5.23 -19.61 -2.96
C ASN A 10 -6.17 -19.20 -4.13
N ASN A 11 -5.84 -18.13 -4.88
CA ASN A 11 -6.53 -17.69 -6.11
C ASN A 11 -5.49 -17.40 -7.23
N LYS A 12 -4.63 -18.39 -7.52
CA LYS A 12 -3.36 -18.19 -8.26
C LYS A 12 -3.45 -17.75 -9.73
N THR A 13 -4.54 -17.95 -10.45
CA THR A 13 -4.43 -17.90 -11.92
C THR A 13 -4.70 -16.52 -12.54
N VAL A 14 -5.51 -15.66 -11.90
CA VAL A 14 -5.96 -14.41 -12.54
C VAL A 14 -5.09 -13.21 -12.18
N PHE A 15 -4.55 -13.15 -10.96
CA PHE A 15 -3.78 -11.98 -10.50
C PHE A 15 -2.34 -11.97 -11.04
N CYS A 16 -1.74 -13.15 -11.22
CA CYS A 16 -0.32 -13.28 -11.56
C CYS A 16 -0.02 -13.04 -13.06
N SER A 17 -0.93 -13.43 -13.96
CA SER A 17 -0.78 -13.15 -15.40
C SER A 17 -1.00 -11.67 -15.73
N ALA A 18 -1.96 -11.03 -15.05
CA ALA A 18 -2.25 -9.61 -15.19
C ALA A 18 -1.07 -8.72 -14.77
N LEU A 19 -0.34 -9.09 -13.70
CA LEU A 19 0.83 -8.34 -13.23
C LEU A 19 2.01 -8.43 -14.20
N PHE A 20 2.28 -9.62 -14.74
CA PHE A 20 3.41 -9.85 -15.65
C PHE A 20 3.22 -9.12 -16.98
N HIS A 21 2.01 -9.17 -17.54
CA HIS A 21 1.68 -8.50 -18.80
C HIS A 21 1.65 -6.96 -18.67
N ARG A 22 1.22 -6.46 -17.49
CA ARG A 22 1.27 -5.02 -17.18
C ARG A 22 2.69 -4.52 -16.96
N LYS A 23 3.60 -5.32 -16.39
CA LYS A 23 4.99 -4.90 -16.13
C LYS A 23 5.73 -4.52 -17.42
N TYR A 24 5.55 -5.32 -18.48
CA TYR A 24 6.11 -5.01 -19.80
C TYR A 24 5.52 -3.73 -20.39
N PHE A 25 4.20 -3.58 -20.35
CA PHE A 25 3.52 -2.38 -20.85
C PHE A 25 3.94 -1.10 -20.10
N ILE A 26 4.02 -1.18 -18.76
CA ILE A 26 4.48 -0.09 -17.90
C ILE A 26 5.93 0.29 -18.27
N SER A 27 6.82 -0.70 -18.43
CA SER A 27 8.22 -0.45 -18.81
C SER A 27 8.34 0.25 -20.18
N VAL A 28 7.56 -0.16 -21.18
CA VAL A 28 7.54 0.50 -22.49
C VAL A 28 7.03 1.93 -22.41
N VAL A 29 5.98 2.19 -21.62
CA VAL A 29 5.44 3.55 -21.41
C VAL A 29 6.46 4.43 -20.68
N VAL A 30 7.11 3.90 -19.64
CA VAL A 30 8.15 4.61 -18.88
C VAL A 30 9.34 4.97 -19.77
N MET A 31 9.84 4.03 -20.59
CA MET A 31 10.95 4.29 -21.53
C MET A 31 10.62 5.37 -22.56
N LYS A 32 9.40 5.34 -23.12
CA LYS A 32 8.93 6.39 -24.04
C LYS A 32 8.85 7.76 -23.34
N TYR A 33 8.39 7.78 -22.10
CA TYR A 33 8.32 9.02 -21.32
C TYR A 33 9.70 9.57 -20.97
N GLN A 34 10.64 8.70 -20.55
CA GLN A 34 12.02 9.06 -20.27
C GLN A 34 12.74 9.63 -21.50
N ALA A 35 12.52 9.05 -22.69
CA ALA A 35 13.07 9.58 -23.95
C ALA A 35 12.52 10.98 -24.29
N VAL A 36 11.26 11.26 -23.94
CA VAL A 36 10.64 12.59 -24.14
C VAL A 36 11.17 13.62 -23.13
N LEU A 37 11.48 13.21 -21.90
CA LEU A 37 12.05 14.08 -20.85
C LEU A 37 13.45 14.62 -21.21
N ALA A 38 14.22 13.91 -22.05
CA ALA A 38 15.55 14.34 -22.46
C ALA A 38 15.55 15.61 -23.36
N HIS A 39 14.40 16.01 -23.91
CA HIS A 39 14.34 17.00 -25.00
C HIS A 39 13.35 18.15 -24.80
N ARG A 40 12.59 18.21 -23.68
CA ARG A 40 11.68 19.32 -23.36
C ARG A 40 11.72 19.67 -21.87
N ARG A 41 11.78 20.97 -21.54
CA ARG A 41 11.35 21.47 -20.22
C ARG A 41 9.84 21.27 -20.11
N MET A 42 9.43 20.23 -19.42
CA MET A 42 8.01 19.95 -19.18
C MET A 42 7.49 20.80 -18.01
N PRO A 43 6.22 21.26 -18.06
CA PRO A 43 5.55 21.71 -16.85
C PRO A 43 5.57 20.58 -15.82
N ALA A 44 5.59 20.94 -14.52
CA ALA A 44 5.76 19.99 -13.42
C ALA A 44 4.85 18.76 -13.59
N PHE A 45 5.45 17.63 -13.97
CA PHE A 45 4.74 16.39 -14.26
C PHE A 45 4.02 15.93 -12.99
N ARG A 46 2.71 15.70 -13.11
CA ARG A 46 1.85 15.27 -12.00
C ARG A 46 0.77 14.31 -12.49
N VAL A 47 0.51 13.28 -11.70
CA VAL A 47 -0.61 12.34 -11.84
C VAL A 47 -1.57 12.57 -10.69
N VAL A 48 -2.82 12.86 -11.00
CA VAL A 48 -3.87 13.04 -9.98
C VAL A 48 -4.81 11.84 -10.04
N TYR A 49 -5.03 11.20 -8.90
CA TYR A 49 -5.97 10.09 -8.75
C TYR A 49 -6.68 10.19 -7.40
N ASN A 50 -8.01 10.28 -7.44
CA ASN A 50 -8.84 10.65 -6.29
C ASN A 50 -8.31 11.91 -5.60
N LYS A 51 -7.92 11.80 -4.33
CA LYS A 51 -7.34 12.89 -3.52
C LYS A 51 -5.81 12.94 -3.56
N HIS A 52 -5.15 12.03 -4.28
CA HIS A 52 -3.70 11.92 -4.34
C HIS A 52 -3.16 12.62 -5.58
N THR A 53 -2.06 13.35 -5.41
CA THR A 53 -1.30 13.96 -6.50
C THR A 53 0.14 13.47 -6.40
N LEU A 54 0.56 12.67 -7.36
CA LEU A 54 1.92 12.16 -7.46
C LEU A 54 2.73 13.03 -8.42
N THR A 55 3.89 13.48 -7.97
CA THR A 55 4.87 14.18 -8.79
C THR A 55 5.82 13.19 -9.47
N LEU A 56 6.71 13.68 -10.35
CA LEU A 56 7.77 12.86 -10.90
C LEU A 56 8.72 12.31 -9.81
N GLU A 57 8.96 13.09 -8.75
CA GLU A 57 9.77 12.69 -7.59
C GLU A 57 9.09 11.57 -6.79
N ASP A 58 7.76 11.60 -6.66
CA ASP A 58 7.05 10.49 -6.03
C ASP A 58 7.18 9.22 -6.87
N LEU A 59 6.97 9.34 -8.19
CA LEU A 59 7.06 8.19 -9.09
C LEU A 59 8.49 7.65 -9.24
N SER A 60 9.53 8.47 -9.08
CA SER A 60 10.91 7.97 -9.14
C SER A 60 11.24 7.02 -7.98
N THR A 61 10.47 7.06 -6.88
CA THR A 61 10.61 6.08 -5.79
C THR A 61 10.20 4.66 -6.20
N LEU A 62 9.44 4.50 -7.29
CA LEU A 62 9.10 3.20 -7.86
C LEU A 62 10.25 2.57 -8.66
N ASP A 63 11.29 3.35 -8.98
CA ASP A 63 12.41 2.91 -9.79
C ASP A 63 13.52 2.27 -8.93
N ASP A 64 14.25 1.32 -9.51
CA ASP A 64 15.41 0.65 -8.91
C ASP A 64 15.18 0.07 -7.48
N GLN A 65 16.14 0.33 -6.56
CA GLN A 65 16.15 -0.11 -5.16
C GLN A 65 15.69 1.02 -4.21
N ASN A 66 14.98 2.03 -4.74
CA ASN A 66 14.49 3.13 -3.92
C ASN A 66 13.41 2.66 -2.93
N TRP A 67 13.32 3.37 -1.81
CA TRP A 67 12.23 3.15 -0.85
C TRP A 67 10.99 3.91 -1.32
N LEU A 68 9.87 3.19 -1.39
CA LEU A 68 8.58 3.81 -1.70
C LEU A 68 8.25 4.86 -0.65
N ASN A 69 7.76 6.01 -1.12
CA ASN A 69 7.27 7.04 -0.22
C ASN A 69 5.79 6.84 0.13
N ASP A 70 5.32 7.62 1.10
CA ASP A 70 3.94 7.60 1.57
C ASP A 70 2.92 7.92 0.47
N GLN A 71 3.25 8.81 -0.48
CA GLN A 71 2.31 9.20 -1.53
C GLN A 71 2.00 8.05 -2.48
N VAL A 72 3.04 7.34 -2.92
CA VAL A 72 2.91 6.17 -3.78
C VAL A 72 2.15 5.05 -3.07
N MET A 73 2.52 4.75 -1.81
CA MET A 73 1.85 3.71 -1.01
C MET A 73 0.36 4.00 -0.81
N ASN A 74 0.01 5.24 -0.48
CA ASN A 74 -1.38 5.63 -0.23
C ASN A 74 -2.22 5.63 -1.52
N MET A 75 -1.68 6.11 -2.64
CA MET A 75 -2.35 6.06 -3.93
C MET A 75 -2.62 4.61 -4.35
N TYR A 76 -1.62 3.72 -4.18
CA TYR A 76 -1.79 2.30 -4.47
C TYR A 76 -2.86 1.65 -3.57
N GLY A 77 -2.95 2.05 -2.30
CA GLY A 77 -4.03 1.64 -1.40
C GLY A 77 -5.43 1.96 -1.93
N GLU A 78 -5.62 3.16 -2.50
CA GLU A 78 -6.89 3.54 -3.14
C GLU A 78 -7.20 2.65 -4.36
N LEU A 79 -6.19 2.33 -5.18
CA LEU A 79 -6.34 1.40 -6.31
C LEU A 79 -6.75 -0.01 -5.86
N ILE A 80 -6.17 -0.51 -4.74
CA ILE A 80 -6.58 -1.79 -4.15
C ILE A 80 -8.05 -1.74 -3.77
N MET A 81 -8.47 -0.69 -3.05
CA MET A 81 -9.84 -0.54 -2.59
C MET A 81 -10.85 -0.51 -3.75
N GLU A 82 -10.53 0.21 -4.83
CA GLU A 82 -11.37 0.25 -6.04
C GLU A 82 -11.43 -1.13 -6.72
N SER A 83 -10.28 -1.76 -6.94
CA SER A 83 -10.21 -3.07 -7.61
C SER A 83 -10.95 -4.18 -6.84
N ALA A 84 -11.02 -4.07 -5.52
CA ALA A 84 -11.71 -5.01 -4.64
C ALA A 84 -13.19 -4.64 -4.38
N GLN A 85 -13.77 -3.73 -5.17
CA GLN A 85 -15.16 -3.27 -5.02
C GLN A 85 -15.47 -2.82 -3.58
N HIS A 86 -14.50 -2.16 -2.94
CA HIS A 86 -14.57 -1.67 -1.55
C HIS A 86 -14.85 -2.75 -0.48
N LYS A 87 -14.65 -4.04 -0.79
CA LYS A 87 -14.66 -5.13 0.22
C LYS A 87 -13.41 -5.12 1.09
N VAL A 88 -12.34 -4.48 0.62
CA VAL A 88 -11.10 -4.23 1.36
C VAL A 88 -11.06 -2.77 1.76
N HIS A 89 -10.60 -2.48 2.97
CA HIS A 89 -10.25 -1.13 3.39
C HIS A 89 -8.75 -1.02 3.61
N PHE A 90 -8.13 -0.05 2.94
CA PHE A 90 -6.72 0.25 3.08
C PHE A 90 -6.57 1.56 3.85
N PHE A 91 -5.86 1.51 4.98
CA PHE A 91 -5.58 2.69 5.77
C PHE A 91 -4.41 3.47 5.17
N ASN A 92 -4.45 4.79 5.34
CA ASN A 92 -3.29 5.62 4.99
C ASN A 92 -2.08 5.23 5.88
N SER A 93 -0.86 5.27 5.33
CA SER A 93 0.40 5.02 6.03
C SER A 93 0.61 5.79 7.34
N PHE A 94 -0.02 6.95 7.50
CA PHE A 94 0.04 7.72 8.75
C PHE A 94 -0.86 7.15 9.86
N PHE A 95 -1.82 6.29 9.55
CA PHE A 95 -2.79 5.75 10.50
C PHE A 95 -2.12 5.04 11.67
N HIS A 96 -1.19 4.12 11.39
CA HIS A 96 -0.48 3.37 12.42
C HIS A 96 0.27 4.31 13.37
N ARG A 97 1.06 5.25 12.83
CA ARG A 97 1.81 6.21 13.65
C ARG A 97 0.88 7.06 14.51
N GLN A 98 -0.22 7.55 13.94
CA GLN A 98 -1.21 8.33 14.67
C GLN A 98 -1.87 7.53 15.80
N LEU A 99 -2.21 6.26 15.54
CA LEU A 99 -2.79 5.36 16.53
C LEU A 99 -1.80 5.09 17.68
N MET A 100 -0.53 4.81 17.37
CA MET A 100 0.48 4.54 18.39
C MET A 100 0.81 5.75 19.26
N THR A 101 0.75 6.96 18.68
CA THR A 101 1.12 8.20 19.39
C THR A 101 -0.03 8.83 20.17
N LYS A 102 -1.26 8.74 19.66
CA LYS A 102 -2.44 9.42 20.25
C LYS A 102 -3.54 8.46 20.68
N GLY A 103 -3.32 7.16 20.57
CA GLY A 103 -4.32 6.14 20.86
C GLY A 103 -5.54 6.24 19.95
N TYR A 104 -6.62 5.57 20.37
CA TYR A 104 -7.88 5.51 19.62
C TYR A 104 -8.48 6.90 19.35
N GLU A 105 -8.44 7.81 20.32
CA GLU A 105 -8.99 9.17 20.16
C GLU A 105 -8.31 9.95 19.01
N GLY A 106 -7.04 9.69 18.75
CA GLY A 106 -6.30 10.29 17.63
C GLY A 106 -6.74 9.85 16.24
N VAL A 107 -7.39 8.69 16.13
CA VAL A 107 -7.80 8.08 14.85
C VAL A 107 -9.32 7.89 14.72
N LYS A 108 -10.10 8.05 15.78
CA LYS A 108 -11.58 7.87 15.81
C LYS A 108 -12.31 8.58 14.67
N ARG A 109 -11.84 9.78 14.27
CA ARG A 109 -12.45 10.54 13.16
C ARG A 109 -12.12 10.00 11.77
N TRP A 110 -11.03 9.24 11.64
CA TRP A 110 -10.54 8.72 10.36
C TRP A 110 -11.46 7.61 9.83
N THR A 111 -12.08 6.86 10.73
CA THR A 111 -12.99 5.76 10.41
C THR A 111 -14.47 6.18 10.47
N ARG A 112 -14.78 7.44 10.80
CA ARG A 112 -16.16 7.92 11.02
C ARG A 112 -17.11 7.70 9.84
N LYS A 113 -16.59 7.73 8.61
CA LYS A 113 -17.38 7.58 7.37
C LYS A 113 -17.26 6.20 6.74
N VAL A 114 -16.60 5.26 7.41
CA VAL A 114 -16.35 3.91 6.90
C VAL A 114 -16.79 2.92 7.95
N ASP A 115 -17.75 2.07 7.60
CA ASP A 115 -18.02 0.88 8.39
C ASP A 115 -16.92 -0.15 8.10
N LEU A 116 -16.06 -0.38 9.10
CA LEU A 116 -14.94 -1.31 9.00
C LEU A 116 -15.39 -2.77 9.14
N PHE A 117 -16.48 -3.03 9.87
CA PHE A 117 -16.92 -4.39 10.17
C PHE A 117 -17.63 -5.05 8.97
N SER A 118 -18.15 -4.26 8.03
CA SER A 118 -18.62 -4.76 6.73
C SER A 118 -17.50 -5.07 5.73
N LYS A 119 -16.24 -4.80 6.05
CA LYS A 119 -15.09 -5.11 5.18
C LYS A 119 -14.62 -6.53 5.45
N ALA A 120 -14.20 -7.22 4.39
CA ALA A 120 -13.61 -8.55 4.49
C ALA A 120 -12.15 -8.48 4.99
N LEU A 121 -11.40 -7.49 4.53
CA LEU A 121 -10.01 -7.28 4.94
C LEU A 121 -9.75 -5.81 5.29
N LEU A 122 -9.00 -5.60 6.36
CA LEU A 122 -8.45 -4.30 6.73
C LEU A 122 -6.93 -4.34 6.57
N LEU A 123 -6.38 -3.45 5.76
CA LEU A 123 -4.95 -3.38 5.45
C LEU A 123 -4.35 -2.11 6.06
N VAL A 124 -3.35 -2.29 6.93
CA VAL A 124 -2.63 -1.20 7.59
C VAL A 124 -1.16 -1.26 7.18
N PRO A 125 -0.71 -0.42 6.23
CA PRO A 125 0.71 -0.28 5.95
C PRO A 125 1.42 0.36 7.16
N ILE A 126 2.56 -0.21 7.53
CA ILE A 126 3.41 0.27 8.62
C ILE A 126 4.70 0.80 8.01
N HIS A 127 4.89 2.12 8.12
CA HIS A 127 6.13 2.77 7.76
C HIS A 127 7.11 2.73 8.94
N LEU A 128 8.13 1.88 8.83
CA LEU A 128 9.32 1.90 9.69
C LEU A 128 10.40 2.78 9.03
N GLU A 129 11.48 3.10 9.76
CA GLU A 129 12.48 4.07 9.27
C GLU A 129 13.09 3.73 7.90
N ILE A 130 13.36 2.45 7.66
CA ILE A 130 13.91 1.94 6.39
C ILE A 130 13.16 0.70 5.90
N HIS A 131 11.89 0.54 6.25
CA HIS A 131 11.12 -0.62 5.83
C HIS A 131 9.60 -0.40 5.84
N TRP A 132 8.90 -1.09 4.94
CA TRP A 132 7.45 -1.18 4.90
C TRP A 132 7.01 -2.57 5.30
N CYS A 133 6.20 -2.65 6.35
CA CYS A 133 5.48 -3.87 6.72
C CYS A 133 3.99 -3.68 6.44
N LEU A 134 3.24 -4.78 6.41
CA LEU A 134 1.79 -4.74 6.24
C LEU A 134 1.12 -5.58 7.33
N VAL A 135 0.23 -4.95 8.09
CA VAL A 135 -0.72 -5.66 8.93
C VAL A 135 -2.02 -5.85 8.15
N MET A 136 -2.56 -7.06 8.21
CA MET A 136 -3.86 -7.40 7.65
C MET A 136 -4.74 -7.98 8.75
N ALA A 137 -5.90 -7.39 8.97
CA ALA A 137 -6.95 -7.99 9.77
C ALA A 137 -7.99 -8.63 8.85
N ASP A 138 -8.17 -9.93 8.99
CA ASP A 138 -9.24 -10.70 8.34
C ASP A 138 -10.42 -10.76 9.30
N THR A 139 -11.50 -10.08 8.92
CA THR A 139 -12.70 -9.97 9.75
C THR A 139 -13.51 -11.26 9.77
N ALA A 140 -13.45 -12.06 8.71
CA ALA A 140 -14.17 -13.32 8.61
C ALA A 140 -13.53 -14.40 9.49
N SER A 141 -12.20 -14.53 9.41
CA SER A 141 -11.46 -15.50 10.24
C SER A 141 -11.10 -14.98 11.63
N LYS A 142 -11.32 -13.69 11.91
CA LYS A 142 -10.92 -13.00 13.15
C LYS A 142 -9.43 -13.15 13.45
N ARG A 143 -8.60 -13.06 12.40
CA ARG A 143 -7.15 -13.20 12.51
C ARG A 143 -6.45 -11.93 12.08
N ILE A 144 -5.33 -11.66 12.73
CA ILE A 144 -4.41 -10.60 12.34
C ILE A 144 -3.14 -11.28 11.80
N HIS A 145 -2.72 -10.83 10.63
CA HIS A 145 -1.53 -11.31 9.94
C HIS A 145 -0.55 -10.15 9.78
N LEU A 146 0.72 -10.40 10.12
CA LEU A 146 1.82 -9.49 9.86
C LEU A 146 2.64 -10.02 8.68
N TYR A 147 2.84 -9.17 7.67
CA TYR A 147 3.69 -9.43 6.52
C TYR A 147 4.90 -8.51 6.56
N ASP A 148 6.07 -9.10 6.74
CA ASP A 148 7.36 -8.44 6.74
C ASP A 148 8.29 -9.19 5.77
N SER A 149 8.77 -8.50 4.75
CA SER A 149 9.63 -9.10 3.72
C SER A 149 11.08 -9.31 4.15
N GLN A 150 11.51 -8.63 5.23
CA GLN A 150 12.81 -8.80 5.86
C GLN A 150 12.80 -9.88 6.95
N GLY A 151 11.62 -10.40 7.30
CA GLY A 151 11.47 -11.45 8.30
C GLY A 151 11.76 -10.97 9.72
N ILE A 152 11.72 -9.66 9.98
CA ILE A 152 11.92 -9.07 11.30
C ILE A 152 10.63 -9.27 12.09
N VAL A 153 10.47 -10.47 12.64
CA VAL A 153 9.34 -10.80 13.51
C VAL A 153 9.48 -9.98 14.79
N PHE A 154 8.62 -8.97 14.96
CA PHE A 154 8.38 -8.32 16.25
C PHE A 154 7.97 -9.40 17.27
N LYS A 155 8.86 -9.75 18.19
CA LYS A 155 8.59 -10.67 19.31
C LYS A 155 7.59 -10.12 20.33
N GLU A 156 7.13 -8.87 20.20
CA GLU A 156 6.37 -8.18 21.27
C GLU A 156 4.93 -7.81 20.93
N ALA A 157 4.46 -7.98 19.68
CA ALA A 157 3.11 -7.49 19.30
C ALA A 157 1.98 -8.55 19.38
N ALA A 158 2.25 -9.76 19.89
CA ALA A 158 1.35 -10.91 19.75
C ALA A 158 0.46 -11.23 20.97
N GLU A 159 0.39 -10.38 22.00
CA GLU A 159 -0.59 -10.53 23.08
C GLU A 159 -1.40 -9.26 23.27
N VAL A 160 -2.37 -9.05 22.37
CA VAL A 160 -3.61 -8.36 22.76
C VAL A 160 -4.73 -9.36 22.54
N THR A 161 -4.91 -10.24 23.51
CA THR A 161 -6.11 -11.07 23.63
C THR A 161 -7.28 -10.11 23.87
N LEU A 162 -8.13 -9.94 22.87
CA LEU A 162 -9.42 -9.29 23.06
C LEU A 162 -10.29 -10.24 23.91
N THR A 163 -10.20 -10.11 25.22
CA THR A 163 -11.23 -10.56 26.18
C THR A 163 -12.36 -9.57 26.27
#